data_AF-A0A840QTG1-F1
#
_entry.id   AF-A0A840QTG1-F1
#
_cell.length_a   1.000
_cell.length_b   1.000
_cell.length_c   1.000
_cell.angle_alpha   90.00
_cell.angle_beta   90.00
_cell.angle_gamma   90.00
#
_symmetry.space_group_name_H-M   'P 1'
#
loop_
_entity.id
_entity.type
_entity.pdbx_description
1 polymer ?
#
loop_
_entity_poly.entity_id
_entity_poly.type
_entity_poly.pdbx_seq_one_letter_code
_entity_poly.pdbx_strand_id
1 'polypeptide(L)'
;MLSIATDIASLQIMADVYKKKQFQEIAETSVNSLVNQVPHIDWAGIFLFDQDQSAECIASSDEENNLEWTSNAELKFTIEDGTENEIGVLVVRSREAIAFDVTDFKTLETIAKSLGEISLNN
;
A
#
# COMPACT_ATOMS: atom_id res chain seq x y z
N MET A 1 7.72 -24.44 -34.75
CA MET A 1 7.41 -23.01 -34.98
C MET A 1 6.68 -22.57 -33.73
N LEU A 2 7.18 -21.56 -32.98
CA LEU A 2 6.41 -21.01 -31.86
C LEU A 2 5.09 -20.46 -32.40
N SER A 3 4.01 -20.69 -31.67
CA SER A 3 2.67 -20.26 -32.04
C SER A 3 2.48 -18.79 -31.68
N ILE A 4 1.85 -18.01 -32.56
CA ILE A 4 1.44 -16.61 -32.32
C ILE A 4 0.67 -16.48 -30.98
N ALA A 5 -0.09 -17.51 -30.59
CA ALA A 5 -0.81 -17.53 -29.32
C ALA A 5 0.14 -17.56 -28.10
N THR A 6 1.28 -18.24 -28.21
CA THR A 6 2.31 -18.29 -27.15
C THR A 6 3.00 -16.94 -27.01
N ASP A 7 3.28 -16.26 -28.13
CA ASP A 7 3.90 -14.93 -28.12
C ASP A 7 2.96 -13.89 -27.47
N ILE A 8 1.68 -13.89 -27.83
CA ILE A 8 0.67 -12.99 -27.22
C ILE A 8 0.53 -13.25 -25.72
N ALA A 9 0.42 -14.52 -25.30
CA ALA A 9 0.33 -14.86 -23.88
C ALA A 9 1.57 -14.42 -23.10
N SER A 10 2.77 -14.56 -23.69
CA SER A 10 4.01 -14.12 -23.05
C SER A 10 4.06 -12.60 -22.84
N LEU A 11 3.54 -11.82 -23.79
CA LEU A 11 3.48 -10.36 -23.66
C LEU A 11 2.49 -9.91 -22.58
N GLN A 12 1.33 -10.56 -22.49
CA GLN A 12 0.34 -10.28 -21.45
C GLN A 12 0.93 -10.55 -20.06
N ILE A 13 1.55 -11.72 -19.87
CA ILE A 13 2.20 -12.09 -18.61
C ILE A 13 3.29 -11.06 -18.25
N MET A 14 4.12 -10.66 -19.21
CA MET A 14 5.19 -9.69 -18.96
C MET A 14 4.65 -8.29 -18.61
N ALA A 15 3.54 -7.88 -19.24
CA ALA A 15 2.86 -6.64 -18.90
C ALA A 15 2.35 -6.69 -17.45
N ASP A 16 1.66 -7.76 -17.06
CA ASP A 16 1.12 -7.95 -15.72
C ASP A 16 2.23 -7.97 -14.66
N VAL A 17 3.36 -8.62 -14.94
CA VAL A 17 4.54 -8.61 -14.07
C VAL A 17 5.13 -7.20 -13.91
N TYR A 18 5.22 -6.43 -15.00
CA TYR A 18 5.75 -5.07 -14.97
C TYR A 18 4.86 -4.13 -14.15
N LYS A 19 3.55 -4.24 -14.34
CA LYS A 19 2.54 -3.49 -13.59
C LYS A 19 2.62 -3.75 -12.09
N LYS A 20 2.74 -5.03 -11.70
CA LYS A 20 2.93 -5.41 -10.29
C LYS A 20 4.20 -4.80 -9.69
N LYS A 21 5.32 -4.81 -10.42
CA LYS A 21 6.57 -4.18 -9.98
C LYS A 21 6.43 -2.69 -9.77
N GLN A 22 5.80 -1.98 -10.71
CA GLN A 22 5.58 -0.54 -10.60
C GLN A 22 4.73 -0.20 -9.38
N PHE A 23 3.66 -0.95 -9.11
CA PHE A 23 2.84 -0.75 -7.92
C PHE A 23 3.65 -0.96 -6.64
N GLN A 24 4.45 -2.02 -6.57
CA GLN A 24 5.32 -2.30 -5.43
C GLN A 24 6.31 -1.14 -5.17
N GLU A 25 6.97 -0.62 -6.20
CA GLU A 25 7.89 0.52 -6.07
C GLU A 25 7.19 1.78 -5.55
N ILE A 26 5.95 2.03 -6.00
CA ILE A 26 5.12 3.15 -5.52
C ILE A 26 4.74 2.96 -4.05
N ALA A 27 4.34 1.74 -3.66
CA ALA A 27 3.98 1.40 -2.29
C ALA A 27 5.17 1.60 -1.34
N GLU A 28 6.34 1.06 -1.69
CA GLU A 28 7.60 1.20 -0.94
C GLU A 28 8.00 2.69 -0.81
N THR A 29 7.92 3.45 -1.90
CA THR A 29 8.23 4.88 -1.87
C THR A 29 7.26 5.66 -0.98
N SER A 30 5.98 5.28 -0.99
CA SER A 30 4.93 5.92 -0.21
C SER A 30 5.14 5.74 1.29
N VAL A 31 5.33 4.50 1.76
CA VAL A 31 5.54 4.22 3.20
C VAL A 31 6.81 4.89 3.74
N ASN A 32 7.88 4.88 2.94
CA ASN A 32 9.13 5.56 3.30
C ASN A 32 8.97 7.08 3.32
N SER A 33 8.22 7.65 2.38
CA SER A 33 7.97 9.09 2.34
C SER A 33 7.12 9.55 3.53
N LEU A 34 6.13 8.76 3.94
CA LEU A 34 5.31 9.05 5.11
C LEU A 34 6.17 9.19 6.38
N VAL A 35 7.04 8.21 6.66
CA VAL A 35 7.91 8.26 7.85
C VAL A 35 8.97 9.35 7.75
N ASN A 36 9.54 9.58 6.56
CA ASN A 36 10.61 10.57 6.40
C ASN A 36 10.12 12.03 6.39
N GLN A 37 8.88 12.28 5.96
CA GLN A 37 8.36 13.63 5.75
C GLN A 37 7.34 14.06 6.80
N VAL A 38 6.72 13.12 7.52
CA VAL A 38 5.69 13.40 8.52
C VAL A 38 6.26 13.06 9.91
N PRO A 39 6.71 14.06 10.70
CA PRO A 39 7.53 13.83 11.90
C PRO A 39 6.91 12.93 12.97
N HIS A 40 5.59 12.89 13.05
CA HIS A 40 4.83 12.10 14.03
C HIS A 40 4.44 10.71 13.53
N ILE A 41 4.73 10.35 12.27
CA ILE A 41 4.57 8.99 11.76
C ILE A 41 5.87 8.24 11.99
N ASP A 42 5.87 7.33 12.97
CA ASP A 42 7.03 6.51 13.29
C ASP A 42 7.12 5.25 12.43
N TRP A 43 5.99 4.79 11.88
CA TRP A 43 5.94 3.61 11.02
C TRP A 43 4.73 3.67 10.09
N ALA A 44 4.90 3.16 8.87
CA ALA A 44 3.82 2.98 7.89
C ALA A 44 3.95 1.63 7.18
N GLY A 45 2.82 1.01 6.86
CA GLY A 45 2.77 -0.23 6.10
C GLY A 45 1.52 -0.34 5.24
N ILE A 46 1.67 -1.00 4.09
CA ILE A 46 0.57 -1.28 3.18
C ILE A 46 0.39 -2.79 3.11
N PHE A 47 -0.85 -3.21 3.31
CA PHE A 47 -1.25 -4.62 3.24
C PHE A 47 -2.31 -4.79 2.16
N LEU A 48 -2.20 -5.83 1.35
CA LEU A 48 -3.25 -6.20 0.40
C LEU A 48 -3.98 -7.46 0.88
N PHE A 49 -5.26 -7.54 0.59
CA PHE A 49 -6.04 -8.73 0.88
C PHE A 49 -5.88 -9.75 -0.25
N ASP A 50 -5.58 -10.99 0.13
CA ASP A 50 -5.63 -12.14 -0.77
C ASP A 50 -7.07 -12.67 -0.87
N GLN A 51 -7.30 -13.64 -1.76
CA GLN A 51 -8.60 -14.28 -2.00
C GLN A 51 -9.24 -14.86 -0.73
N ASP A 52 -8.43 -15.25 0.25
CA ASP A 52 -8.85 -15.78 1.54
C ASP A 52 -9.03 -14.71 2.62
N GLN A 53 -9.00 -13.42 2.24
CA GLN A 53 -9.01 -12.24 3.14
C GLN A 53 -7.82 -12.19 4.13
N SER A 54 -6.78 -12.99 3.92
CA SER A 54 -5.51 -12.78 4.62
C SER A 54 -4.83 -11.52 4.08
N ALA A 55 -4.30 -10.70 4.98
CA ALA A 55 -3.57 -9.49 4.63
C ALA A 55 -2.07 -9.81 4.45
N GLU A 56 -1.53 -9.60 3.25
CA GLU A 56 -0.11 -9.69 2.94
C GLU A 56 0.52 -8.29 2.99
N CYS A 57 1.62 -8.14 3.73
CA CYS A 57 2.39 -6.89 3.72
C CYS A 57 3.17 -6.77 2.43
N ILE A 58 2.87 -5.75 1.63
CA ILE A 58 3.54 -5.50 0.35
C ILE A 58 4.59 -4.39 0.43
N ALA A 59 4.52 -3.55 1.46
CA ALA A 59 5.46 -2.48 1.71
C ALA A 59 5.41 -2.09 3.20
N SER A 60 6.58 -1.85 3.79
CA SER A 60 6.74 -1.36 5.16
C SER A 60 7.89 -0.38 5.22
N SER A 61 7.79 0.65 6.06
CA SER A 61 8.90 1.56 6.34
C SER A 61 9.99 0.91 7.20
N ASP A 62 9.64 -0.13 7.96
CA ASP A 62 10.55 -0.96 8.75
C ASP A 62 9.96 -2.37 8.83
N GLU A 63 10.60 -3.35 8.19
CA GLU A 63 10.14 -4.74 8.14
C GLU A 63 10.35 -5.47 9.47
N GLU A 64 11.36 -5.07 10.26
CA GLU A 64 11.72 -5.76 11.51
C GLU A 64 10.91 -5.22 12.69
N ASN A 65 10.56 -3.93 12.67
CA ASN A 65 9.87 -3.26 13.77
C ASN A 65 8.63 -2.49 13.31
N ASN A 66 7.50 -3.18 13.30
CA ASN A 66 6.21 -2.60 12.94
C ASN A 66 5.57 -1.73 14.04
N LEU A 67 6.20 -1.59 15.21
CA LEU A 67 5.69 -0.85 16.38
C LEU A 67 4.38 -1.33 16.99
N GLU A 68 3.86 -2.51 16.64
CA GLU A 68 2.55 -3.00 17.11
C GLU A 68 2.38 -2.99 18.63
N TRP A 69 3.45 -3.24 19.38
CA TRP A 69 3.43 -3.24 20.86
C TRP A 69 3.86 -1.92 21.50
N THR A 70 4.39 -0.97 20.72
CA THR A 70 5.03 0.25 21.24
C THR A 70 4.41 1.54 20.70
N SER A 71 3.53 1.45 19.72
CA SER A 71 2.73 2.57 19.23
C SER A 71 1.70 2.99 20.26
N ASN A 72 1.53 4.30 20.42
CA ASN A 72 0.47 4.89 21.26
C ASN A 72 -0.70 5.42 20.42
N ALA A 73 -0.54 5.52 19.10
CA ALA A 73 -1.62 5.83 18.16
C ALA A 73 -1.45 5.02 16.86
N GLU A 74 -2.58 4.61 16.28
CA GLU A 74 -2.66 3.89 15.01
C GLU A 74 -3.86 4.40 14.20
N LEU A 75 -3.67 4.62 12.91
CA LEU A 75 -4.74 4.85 11.96
C LEU A 75 -4.69 3.81 10.84
N LYS A 76 -5.87 3.42 10.37
CA LYS A 76 -6.06 2.48 9.25
C LYS A 76 -6.96 3.12 8.22
N PHE A 77 -6.54 3.04 6.97
CA PHE A 77 -7.29 3.55 5.82
C PHE A 77 -7.45 2.42 4.82
N THR A 78 -8.69 2.07 4.51
CA THR A 78 -9.01 1.07 3.50
C THR A 78 -8.49 1.54 2.13
N ILE A 79 -7.88 0.63 1.40
CA ILE A 79 -7.51 0.83 0.00
C ILE A 79 -8.60 0.15 -0.83
N GLU A 80 -9.37 0.94 -1.54
CA GLU A 80 -10.46 0.47 -2.41
C GLU A 80 -10.02 0.57 -3.87
N ASP A 81 -10.34 -0.45 -4.64
CA ASP A 81 -10.20 -0.37 -6.08
C ASP A 81 -11.25 0.61 -6.68
N GLY A 82 -11.08 0.98 -7.95
CA GLY A 82 -12.02 1.86 -8.67
C GLY A 82 -13.45 1.32 -8.84
N THR A 83 -13.74 0.12 -8.32
CA THR A 83 -15.08 -0.46 -8.23
C THR A 83 -15.59 -0.57 -6.79
N GLU A 84 -14.93 0.14 -5.85
CA GLU A 84 -15.25 0.16 -4.41
C GLU A 84 -15.05 -1.20 -3.72
N ASN A 85 -14.27 -2.12 -4.31
CA ASN A 85 -13.87 -3.33 -3.59
C ASN A 85 -12.67 -3.03 -2.70
N GLU A 86 -12.74 -3.45 -1.44
CA GLU A 86 -11.60 -3.37 -0.53
C GLU A 86 -10.50 -4.35 -0.98
N ILE A 87 -9.36 -3.81 -1.37
CA ILE A 87 -8.20 -4.59 -1.82
C ILE A 87 -7.04 -4.57 -0.83
N GLY A 88 -7.13 -3.73 0.21
CA GLY A 88 -6.08 -3.64 1.21
C GLY A 88 -6.31 -2.56 2.26
N VAL A 89 -5.25 -2.27 3.01
CA VAL A 89 -5.24 -1.26 4.07
C VAL A 89 -3.86 -0.59 4.16
N LEU A 90 -3.87 0.74 4.26
CA LEU A 90 -2.73 1.54 4.71
C LEU A 90 -2.81 1.68 6.23
N VAL A 91 -1.76 1.29 6.93
CA VAL A 91 -1.62 1.44 8.38
C VAL A 91 -0.50 2.43 8.67
N VAL A 92 -0.76 3.38 9.55
CA VAL A 92 0.26 4.28 10.10
C VAL A 92 0.24 4.24 11.61
N ARG A 93 1.43 4.33 12.22
CA ARG A 93 1.62 4.24 13.67
C ARG A 93 2.49 5.38 14.15
N SER A 94 2.20 5.82 15.38
CA SER A 94 2.99 6.79 16.11
C SER A 94 3.27 6.31 17.53
N ARG A 95 4.45 6.66 18.04
CA ARG A 95 4.82 6.56 19.46
C ARG A 95 4.23 7.71 20.26
N GLU A 96 3.74 8.77 19.63
CA GLU A 96 3.04 9.86 20.30
C GLU A 96 1.56 9.49 20.52
N ALA A 97 1.02 9.83 21.70
CA ALA A 97 -0.37 9.51 22.05
C ALA A 97 -1.40 10.44 21.38
N ILE A 98 -0.98 11.65 20.99
CA ILE A 98 -1.80 12.64 20.28
C ILE A 98 -1.03 13.06 19.03
N ALA A 99 -0.92 12.13 18.08
CA ALA A 99 -0.10 12.30 16.88
C ALA A 99 -0.89 12.89 15.70
N PHE A 100 -2.12 12.42 15.50
CA PHE A 100 -2.87 12.66 14.27
C PHE A 100 -3.96 13.70 14.42
N ASP A 101 -4.02 14.65 13.49
CA ASP A 101 -5.09 15.63 13.38
C ASP A 101 -6.03 15.37 12.18
N VAL A 102 -7.03 16.25 12.00
CA VAL A 102 -8.01 16.15 10.91
C VAL A 102 -7.38 16.30 9.53
N THR A 103 -6.27 17.03 9.42
CA THR A 103 -5.51 17.24 8.19
C THR A 103 -4.74 15.97 7.82
N ASP A 104 -4.11 15.33 8.81
CA ASP A 104 -3.44 14.04 8.63
C ASP A 104 -4.43 12.99 8.13
N PHE A 105 -5.61 12.92 8.76
CA PHE A 105 -6.67 12.00 8.37
C PHE A 105 -7.03 12.13 6.88
N LYS A 106 -7.33 13.35 6.42
CA LYS A 106 -7.71 13.60 5.02
C LYS A 106 -6.58 13.31 4.04
N THR A 107 -5.34 13.59 4.44
CA THR A 107 -4.16 13.37 3.60
C THR A 107 -3.93 11.87 3.42
N LEU A 108 -3.95 11.10 4.50
CA LEU A 108 -3.75 9.65 4.48
C LEU A 108 -4.91 8.93 3.77
N GLU A 109 -6.14 9.39 3.95
CA GLU A 109 -7.31 8.92 3.19
C GLU A 109 -7.13 9.16 1.68
N THR A 110 -6.63 10.34 1.30
CA THR A 110 -6.34 10.66 -0.12
C THR A 110 -5.26 9.75 -0.68
N ILE A 111 -4.20 9.47 0.08
CA ILE A 111 -3.13 8.55 -0.32
C ILE A 111 -3.68 7.13 -0.51
N ALA A 112 -4.45 6.62 0.45
CA ALA A 112 -5.06 5.29 0.37
C ALA A 112 -5.95 5.16 -0.87
N LYS A 113 -6.75 6.19 -1.18
CA LYS A 113 -7.55 6.25 -2.40
C LYS A 113 -6.70 6.25 -3.68
N SER A 114 -5.65 7.07 -3.73
CA SER A 114 -4.76 7.11 -4.90
C SER A 114 -4.03 5.78 -5.11
N LEU A 115 -3.64 5.07 -4.05
CA LEU A 115 -3.05 3.73 -4.15
C LEU A 115 -4.03 2.74 -4.80
N GLY A 116 -5.31 2.80 -4.43
CA GLY A 116 -6.36 2.00 -5.03
C GLY A 116 -6.57 2.27 -6.52
N GLU A 117 -6.57 3.54 -6.93
CA GLU A 117 -6.68 3.93 -8.35
C GLU A 117 -5.50 3.42 -9.19
N ILE A 118 -4.27 3.47 -8.64
CA ILE A 118 -3.06 3.00 -9.33
C ILE A 118 -3.07 1.47 -9.48
N SER A 119 -3.66 0.75 -8.52
CA SER A 119 -3.79 -0.71 -8.56
C SER A 119 -4.63 -1.23 -9.74
N LEU A 120 -5.61 -0.45 -10.25
CA LEU A 120 -6.41 -0.83 -11.43
C LEU A 120 -5.95 -0.18 -12.73
N ASN A 121 -5.38 1.03 -12.68
CA ASN A 121 -5.07 1.81 -13.89
C ASN A 121 -3.77 1.42 -14.59
N ASN A 122 -3.08 0.40 -14.09
CA ASN A 122 -1.99 -0.24 -14.82
C ASN A 122 -2.32 -1.71 -14.95
#